data_AF-A0A6N7XPR0-F1
#
_entry.id   AF-A0A6N7XPR0-F1
#
_cell.length_a   1.000
_cell.length_b   1.000
_cell.length_c   1.000
_cell.angle_alpha   90.00
_cell.angle_beta   90.00
_cell.angle_gamma   90.00
#
_symmetry.space_group_name_H-M   'P 1'
#
loop_
_entity.id
_entity.type
_entity.pdbx_description
1 polymer ?
#
loop_
_entity_poly.entity_id
_entity_poly.type
_entity_poly.pdbx_seq_one_letter_code
_entity_poly.pdbx_strand_id
1 'polypeptide(L)'
;MDAKALFKFSSGLYVVSARSGDDVGACLVNTGLQLTSEPLQVAVVVNKQNHTHDVIKSAGHFALCPLTQGADMPFVGRFGFRTSTEFDKFAGIETRTTCLGDPFTPQNAASVIACQVVQTLDVGTHTVFVGEVRDAEVLDDAPLLTYEYYHTVLKGKTPPKASSYLGNQ
;
A
#
# COMPACT_ATOMS: atom_id res chain seq x y z
N MET A 1 18.42 -21.86 8.10
CA MET A 1 17.19 -21.61 7.33
C MET A 1 17.52 -20.60 6.24
N ASP A 2 17.13 -20.85 4.99
CA ASP A 2 17.31 -19.89 3.90
C ASP A 2 16.08 -18.97 3.78
N ALA A 3 16.19 -17.74 4.28
CA ALA A 3 15.10 -16.77 4.25
C ALA A 3 14.81 -16.23 2.83
N LYS A 4 15.73 -16.40 1.86
CA LYS A 4 15.55 -15.95 0.48
C LYS A 4 14.45 -16.73 -0.25
N ALA A 5 14.05 -17.89 0.27
CA ALA A 5 12.89 -18.63 -0.23
C ALA A 5 11.62 -17.75 -0.30
N LEU A 6 11.46 -16.79 0.61
CA LEU A 6 10.32 -15.87 0.62
C LEU A 6 10.33 -14.88 -0.56
N PHE A 7 11.47 -14.64 -1.21
CA PHE A 7 11.53 -13.82 -2.43
C PHE A 7 10.96 -14.53 -3.66
N LYS A 8 10.59 -15.81 -3.55
CA LYS A 8 9.84 -16.54 -4.58
C LYS A 8 8.34 -16.29 -4.52
N PHE A 9 7.84 -15.57 -3.52
CA PHE A 9 6.43 -15.20 -3.43
C PHE A 9 6.15 -14.09 -4.45
N SER A 10 5.13 -14.30 -5.28
CA SER A 10 4.64 -13.27 -6.19
C SER A 10 3.82 -12.23 -5.42
N SER A 11 4.09 -10.96 -5.68
CA SER A 11 3.32 -9.84 -5.14
C SER A 11 3.37 -8.64 -6.07
N GLY A 12 2.32 -7.82 -6.02
CA GLY A 12 2.33 -6.48 -6.61
C GLY A 12 3.08 -5.48 -5.72
N LEU A 13 3.11 -4.23 -6.16
CA LEU A 13 3.44 -3.08 -5.34
C LEU A 13 2.24 -2.15 -5.28
N TYR A 14 1.90 -1.69 -4.09
CA TYR A 14 0.66 -0.96 -3.84
C TYR A 14 0.94 0.29 -3.02
N VAL A 15 0.21 1.37 -3.29
CA VAL A 15 0.03 2.46 -2.33
C VAL A 15 -1.19 2.14 -1.48
N VAL A 16 -1.01 2.18 -0.16
CA VAL A 16 -2.11 2.20 0.80
C VAL A 16 -2.17 3.59 1.41
N SER A 17 -3.36 4.16 1.50
CA SER A 17 -3.59 5.46 2.10
C SER A 17 -4.84 5.49 2.96
N ALA A 18 -4.87 6.41 3.92
CA ALA A 18 -6.02 6.62 4.77
C ALA A 18 -6.10 8.09 5.21
N ARG A 19 -7.28 8.52 5.64
CA ARG A 19 -7.49 9.82 6.29
C ARG A 19 -8.33 9.69 7.55
N SER A 20 -7.88 10.33 8.63
CA SER A 20 -8.64 10.51 9.87
C SER A 20 -8.71 12.00 10.22
N GLY A 21 -9.83 12.65 9.90
CA GLY A 21 -9.94 14.11 10.00
C GLY A 21 -8.94 14.80 9.07
N ASP A 22 -8.05 15.61 9.64
CA ASP A 22 -6.96 16.28 8.91
C ASP A 22 -5.70 15.41 8.76
N ASP A 23 -5.63 14.27 9.46
CA ASP A 23 -4.46 13.41 9.44
C ASP A 23 -4.48 12.47 8.23
N VAL A 24 -3.41 12.49 7.43
CA VAL A 24 -3.30 11.73 6.18
C VAL A 24 -2.08 10.81 6.22
N GLY A 25 -2.34 9.53 6.01
CA GLY A 25 -1.33 8.48 5.89
C GLY A 25 -1.25 7.95 4.47
N ALA A 26 -0.05 7.69 3.98
CA ALA A 26 0.14 6.88 2.78
C ALA A 26 1.49 6.17 2.82
N CYS A 27 1.56 4.89 2.43
CA CYS A 27 2.82 4.16 2.30
C CYS A 27 2.78 3.12 1.20
N LEU A 28 3.96 2.70 0.73
CA LEU A 28 4.07 1.50 -0.09
C LEU A 28 3.99 0.23 0.75
N VAL A 29 3.28 -0.75 0.21
CA VAL A 29 3.27 -2.14 0.68
C VAL A 29 3.39 -3.07 -0.53
N ASN A 30 3.91 -4.28 -0.32
CA ASN A 30 3.82 -5.38 -1.29
C ASN A 30 2.93 -6.53 -0.77
N THR A 31 2.35 -6.37 0.40
CA THR A 31 1.54 -7.36 1.10
C THR A 31 0.07 -6.97 1.05
N GLY A 32 -0.46 -6.90 -0.17
CA GLY A 32 -1.87 -6.73 -0.50
C GLY A 32 -2.43 -7.99 -1.18
N LEU A 33 -3.58 -8.49 -0.74
CA LEU A 33 -4.20 -9.68 -1.33
C LEU A 33 -5.73 -9.69 -1.12
N GLN A 34 -6.49 -10.18 -2.09
CA GLN A 34 -7.90 -10.52 -1.88
C GLN A 34 -8.04 -11.77 -1.01
N LEU A 35 -8.89 -11.71 0.02
CA LEU A 35 -9.11 -12.81 0.96
C LEU A 35 -10.35 -13.64 0.62
N THR A 36 -11.46 -12.97 0.30
CA THR A 36 -12.76 -13.62 0.07
C THR A 36 -13.49 -12.96 -1.09
N SER A 37 -14.40 -13.70 -1.72
CA SER A 37 -15.33 -13.18 -2.74
C SER A 37 -16.68 -12.78 -2.15
N GLU A 38 -17.08 -13.35 -1.01
CA GLU A 38 -18.35 -13.05 -0.35
C GLU A 38 -18.21 -13.08 1.19
N PRO A 39 -18.32 -11.92 1.88
CA PRO A 39 -18.27 -10.58 1.29
C PRO A 39 -16.92 -10.35 0.58
N LEU A 40 -16.85 -9.38 -0.34
CA LEU A 40 -15.60 -9.07 -1.04
C LEU A 40 -14.62 -8.41 -0.06
N GLN A 41 -13.51 -9.09 0.25
CA GLN A 41 -12.53 -8.59 1.23
C GLN A 41 -11.10 -8.65 0.71
N VAL A 42 -10.31 -7.67 1.12
CA VAL A 42 -8.87 -7.61 0.87
C VAL A 42 -8.12 -7.42 2.19
N ALA A 43 -6.86 -7.84 2.22
CA ALA A 43 -5.94 -7.56 3.32
C ALA A 43 -4.80 -6.67 2.86
N VAL A 44 -4.38 -5.78 3.76
CA VAL A 44 -3.10 -5.06 3.68
C VAL A 44 -2.33 -5.24 4.98
N VAL A 45 -1.01 -5.45 4.89
CA VAL A 45 -0.14 -5.63 6.06
C VAL A 45 0.76 -4.41 6.21
N VAL A 46 0.59 -3.67 7.32
CA VAL A 46 1.27 -2.39 7.53
C VAL A 46 2.08 -2.43 8.80
N ASN A 47 3.33 -1.96 8.72
CA ASN A 47 4.23 -1.88 9.87
C ASN A 47 3.70 -0.87 10.89
N LYS A 48 3.73 -1.24 12.17
CA LYS A 48 3.23 -0.38 13.27
C LYS A 48 4.01 0.92 13.44
N GLN A 49 5.20 1.04 12.86
CA GLN A 49 6.01 2.25 12.87
C GLN A 49 5.73 3.18 11.67
N ASN A 50 4.85 2.80 10.74
CA ASN A 50 4.41 3.70 9.69
C ASN A 50 3.30 4.59 10.22
N HIS A 51 3.40 5.90 9.99
CA HIS A 51 2.30 6.83 10.32
C HIS A 51 0.96 6.37 9.73
N THR A 52 1.00 5.86 8.48
CA THR A 52 -0.17 5.27 7.80
C THR A 52 -0.87 4.19 8.62
N HIS A 53 -0.14 3.37 9.39
CA HIS A 53 -0.77 2.36 10.25
C HIS A 53 -1.72 3.00 11.27
N ASP A 54 -1.26 4.06 11.94
CA ASP A 54 -2.04 4.73 12.97
C ASP A 54 -3.23 5.49 12.38
N VAL A 55 -3.05 6.07 11.19
CA VAL A 55 -4.15 6.71 10.44
C VAL A 55 -5.22 5.68 10.05
N ILE A 56 -4.84 4.52 9.48
CA ILE A 56 -5.81 3.44 9.14
C ILE A 56 -6.55 2.99 10.40
N LYS A 57 -5.82 2.78 11.51
CA LYS A 57 -6.39 2.34 12.78
C LYS A 57 -7.39 3.38 13.34
N SER A 58 -7.09 4.67 13.21
CA SER A 58 -7.98 5.74 13.68
C SER A 58 -9.18 5.95 12.75
N ALA A 59 -8.99 5.88 11.44
CA ALA A 59 -10.02 6.09 10.44
C ALA A 59 -11.01 4.91 10.36
N GLY A 60 -10.49 3.68 10.52
CA GLY A 60 -11.27 2.46 10.30
C GLY A 60 -11.50 2.14 8.82
N HIS A 61 -10.83 2.82 7.90
CA HIS A 61 -10.90 2.58 6.46
C HIS A 61 -9.57 2.91 5.78
N PHE A 62 -9.41 2.44 4.54
CA PHE A 62 -8.24 2.73 3.71
C PHE A 62 -8.56 2.61 2.22
N ALA A 63 -7.78 3.30 1.39
CA ALA A 63 -7.67 3.04 -0.03
C ALA A 63 -6.47 2.13 -0.33
N LEU A 64 -6.63 1.22 -1.29
CA LEU A 64 -5.55 0.38 -1.84
C LEU A 64 -5.45 0.61 -3.35
N CYS A 65 -4.26 0.97 -3.83
CA CYS A 65 -3.98 1.24 -5.24
C CYS A 65 -2.83 0.37 -5.73
N PRO A 66 -3.09 -0.69 -6.53
CA PRO A 66 -2.06 -1.41 -7.27
C PRO A 66 -1.37 -0.48 -8.27
N LEU A 67 -0.05 -0.51 -8.32
CA LEU A 67 0.73 0.36 -9.19
C LEU A 67 0.98 -0.26 -10.56
N THR A 68 1.09 0.59 -11.58
CA THR A 68 1.55 0.23 -12.92
C THR A 68 3.07 0.43 -13.03
N GLN A 69 3.69 -0.14 -14.06
CA GLN A 69 5.12 0.03 -14.36
C GLN A 69 5.49 1.48 -14.70
N GLY A 70 4.52 2.39 -14.86
CA GLY A 70 4.76 3.83 -14.95
C GLY A 70 5.26 4.46 -13.64
N ALA A 71 5.06 3.79 -12.49
CA ALA A 71 5.56 4.24 -11.19
C ALA A 71 7.09 4.12 -11.09
N ASP A 72 7.77 5.20 -11.49
CA ASP A 72 9.22 5.30 -11.44
C ASP A 72 9.79 5.40 -10.01
N MET A 73 11.13 5.39 -9.90
CA MET A 73 11.80 5.45 -8.60
C MET A 73 11.49 6.73 -7.79
N PRO A 74 11.36 7.93 -8.40
CA PRO A 74 10.80 9.11 -7.73
C PRO A 74 9.41 8.88 -7.12
N PHE A 75 8.47 8.30 -7.87
CA PHE A 75 7.12 8.00 -7.37
C PHE A 75 7.17 6.98 -6.22
N VAL A 76 7.94 5.90 -6.38
CA VAL A 76 8.17 4.91 -5.33
C VAL A 76 8.82 5.57 -4.10
N GLY A 77 9.80 6.45 -4.31
CA GLY A 77 10.47 7.24 -3.28
C GLY A 77 9.52 8.04 -2.41
N ARG A 78 8.59 8.75 -3.07
CA ARG A 78 7.56 9.58 -2.44
C ARG A 78 6.70 8.78 -1.45
N PHE A 79 6.23 7.60 -1.83
CA PHE A 79 5.35 6.80 -0.97
C PHE A 79 6.08 5.83 -0.05
N GLY A 80 7.24 5.30 -0.45
CA GLY A 80 7.97 4.24 0.29
C GLY A 80 9.10 4.71 1.21
N PHE A 81 9.65 5.90 1.01
CA PHE A 81 10.86 6.36 1.71
C PHE A 81 10.72 7.71 2.42
N ARG A 82 9.49 8.23 2.49
CA ARG A 82 9.12 9.43 3.26
C ARG A 82 8.06 9.09 4.29
N THR A 83 7.94 9.89 5.35
CA THR A 83 6.89 9.76 6.36
C THR A 83 5.86 10.87 6.16
N SER A 84 4.55 10.57 6.21
CA SER A 84 3.51 11.57 5.94
C SER A 84 3.46 12.71 6.96
N THR A 85 4.03 12.53 8.16
CA THR A 85 4.18 13.59 9.17
C THR A 85 5.21 14.65 8.80
N GLU A 86 6.13 14.35 7.88
CA GLU A 86 7.25 15.22 7.51
C GLU A 86 7.17 15.68 6.04
N PHE A 87 6.39 14.98 5.22
CA PHE A 87 6.29 15.21 3.79
C PHE A 87 4.86 14.95 3.31
N ASP A 88 4.23 15.97 2.74
CA ASP A 88 2.94 15.80 2.07
C ASP A 88 3.13 15.01 0.77
N LYS A 89 2.76 13.72 0.83
CA LYS A 89 2.90 12.77 -0.29
C LYS A 89 1.95 13.07 -1.45
N PHE A 90 0.88 13.83 -1.23
CA PHE A 90 -0.11 14.18 -2.24
C PHE A 90 0.07 15.60 -2.78
N ALA A 91 0.90 16.43 -2.14
CA ALA A 91 1.24 17.75 -2.65
C ALA A 91 1.82 17.71 -4.08
N GLY A 92 1.27 18.55 -4.95
CA GLY A 92 1.75 18.75 -6.31
C GLY A 92 1.48 17.60 -7.29
N ILE A 93 0.62 16.64 -6.94
CA ILE A 93 0.16 15.58 -7.85
C ILE A 93 -1.37 15.52 -7.88
N GLU A 94 -1.94 14.99 -8.96
CA GLU A 94 -3.39 14.77 -9.04
C GLU A 94 -3.81 13.86 -7.88
N THR A 95 -4.79 14.32 -7.11
CA THR A 95 -5.32 13.60 -5.95
C THR A 95 -6.84 13.59 -6.02
N ARG A 96 -7.40 12.39 -5.89
CA ARG A 96 -8.84 12.13 -5.77
C ARG A 96 -9.12 11.54 -4.38
N THR A 97 -10.39 11.37 -4.08
CA THR A 97 -10.84 10.86 -2.78
C THR A 97 -11.82 9.73 -2.99
N THR A 98 -11.66 8.64 -2.25
CA THR A 98 -12.59 7.51 -2.28
C THR A 98 -13.94 7.87 -1.66
N CYS A 99 -14.94 7.01 -1.81
CA CYS A 99 -16.23 7.15 -1.14
C CYS A 99 -16.14 7.16 0.41
N LEU A 100 -15.02 6.72 0.98
CA LEU A 100 -14.74 6.72 2.43
C LEU A 100 -13.89 7.91 2.89
N GLY A 101 -13.47 8.79 1.99
CA GLY A 101 -12.67 9.98 2.35
C GLY A 101 -11.16 9.80 2.25
N ASP A 102 -10.67 8.66 1.76
CA ASP A 102 -9.24 8.39 1.66
C ASP A 102 -8.64 9.00 0.39
N PRO A 103 -7.51 9.73 0.49
CA PRO A 103 -6.86 10.31 -0.68
C PRO A 103 -6.13 9.23 -1.49
N PHE A 104 -6.20 9.31 -2.81
CA PHE A 104 -5.39 8.50 -3.71
C PHE A 104 -4.97 9.32 -4.93
N THR A 105 -3.93 8.87 -5.63
CA THR A 105 -3.54 9.45 -6.92
C THR A 105 -3.83 8.45 -8.04
N PRO A 106 -4.54 8.85 -9.11
CA PRO A 106 -4.72 7.99 -10.29
C PRO A 106 -3.41 7.79 -11.06
N GLN A 107 -2.43 8.68 -10.86
CA GLN A 107 -1.15 8.62 -11.54
C GLN A 107 -0.44 7.31 -11.18
N ASN A 108 -0.11 6.51 -12.19
CA ASN A 108 0.54 5.20 -12.06
C ASN A 108 -0.23 4.19 -11.20
N ALA A 109 -1.54 4.37 -11.00
CA ALA A 109 -2.41 3.40 -10.34
C ALA A 109 -3.24 2.64 -11.39
N ALA A 110 -3.27 1.32 -11.31
CA ALA A 110 -4.08 0.48 -12.19
C ALA A 110 -5.55 0.48 -11.76
N SER A 111 -5.79 0.57 -10.46
CA SER A 111 -7.11 0.64 -9.86
C SER A 111 -7.06 1.29 -8.49
N VAL A 112 -8.23 1.65 -7.97
CA VAL A 112 -8.42 2.04 -6.57
C VAL A 112 -9.49 1.15 -5.95
N ILE A 113 -9.25 0.72 -4.71
CA ILE A 113 -10.19 -0.08 -3.92
C ILE A 113 -10.41 0.64 -2.59
N ALA A 114 -11.66 1.03 -2.31
CA ALA A 114 -12.06 1.66 -1.05
C ALA A 114 -12.52 0.59 -0.06
N CYS A 115 -11.87 0.52 1.10
CA CYS A 115 -12.02 -0.58 2.04
C CYS A 115 -12.44 -0.09 3.43
N GLN A 116 -13.54 -0.63 3.97
CA GLN A 116 -13.90 -0.47 5.38
C GLN A 116 -13.22 -1.56 6.20
N VAL A 117 -12.42 -1.22 7.19
CA VAL A 117 -11.78 -2.21 8.09
C VAL A 117 -12.86 -2.93 8.89
N VAL A 118 -12.85 -4.25 8.81
CA VAL A 118 -13.78 -5.14 9.53
C VAL A 118 -13.07 -6.04 10.54
N GLN A 119 -11.76 -6.26 10.35
CA GLN A 119 -10.94 -7.05 11.28
C GLN A 119 -9.49 -6.58 11.24
N THR A 120 -8.82 -6.65 12.39
CA THR A 120 -7.37 -6.46 12.50
C THR A 120 -6.73 -7.66 13.16
N LEU A 121 -5.54 -8.05 12.69
CA LEU A 121 -4.73 -9.09 13.32
C LEU A 121 -3.33 -8.55 13.62
N ASP A 122 -2.93 -8.65 14.89
CA ASP A 122 -1.57 -8.36 15.32
C ASP A 122 -0.64 -9.53 14.95
N VAL A 123 0.39 -9.25 14.14
CA VAL A 123 1.38 -10.25 13.70
C VAL A 123 2.81 -9.83 14.10
N GLY A 124 2.94 -9.12 15.22
CA GLY A 124 4.23 -8.70 15.78
C GLY A 124 4.60 -7.26 15.37
N THR A 125 5.51 -7.11 14.41
CA THR A 125 5.95 -5.77 13.95
C THR A 125 4.94 -5.08 13.03
N HIS A 126 3.95 -5.85 12.53
CA HIS A 126 2.92 -5.37 11.61
C HIS A 126 1.53 -5.70 12.13
N THR A 127 0.55 -5.00 11.58
CA THR A 127 -0.87 -5.33 11.71
C THR A 127 -1.41 -5.69 10.33
N VAL A 128 -2.17 -6.78 10.25
CA VAL A 128 -3.00 -7.10 9.09
C VAL A 128 -4.31 -6.35 9.26
N PHE A 129 -4.67 -5.52 8.29
CA PHE A 129 -5.99 -4.90 8.20
C PHE A 129 -6.79 -5.65 7.15
N VAL A 130 -7.91 -6.26 7.56
CA VAL A 130 -8.89 -6.87 6.67
C VAL A 130 -9.96 -5.83 6.38
N GLY A 131 -10.09 -5.46 5.11
CA GLY A 131 -11.05 -4.50 4.63
C GLY A 131 -12.13 -5.16 3.79
N GLU A 132 -13.40 -4.88 4.10
CA GLU A 132 -14.52 -5.16 3.19
C GLU A 132 -14.59 -4.06 2.13
N VAL A 133 -14.64 -4.46 0.87
CA VAL A 133 -14.64 -3.53 -0.27
C VAL A 133 -15.99 -2.84 -0.34
N ARG A 134 -15.96 -1.50 -0.30
CA ARG A 134 -17.14 -0.63 -0.44
C ARG A 134 -17.30 -0.08 -1.84
N ASP A 135 -16.19 0.14 -2.54
CA ASP A 135 -16.16 0.58 -3.92
C ASP A 135 -14.82 0.18 -4.58
N ALA A 136 -14.81 0.06 -5.91
CA ALA A 136 -13.62 -0.20 -6.69
C ALA A 136 -13.74 0.34 -8.11
N GLU A 137 -12.66 0.92 -8.62
CA GLU A 137 -12.58 1.51 -9.97
C GLU A 137 -11.29 1.07 -10.67
N VAL A 138 -11.39 0.63 -11.92
CA VAL A 138 -10.23 0.41 -12.80
C VAL A 138 -9.86 1.76 -13.43
N LEU A 139 -8.58 2.12 -13.34
CA LEU A 139 -8.05 3.42 -13.76
C LEU A 139 -7.16 3.30 -15.00
N ASP A 140 -6.41 2.21 -15.12
CA ASP A 140 -5.45 1.98 -16.20
C ASP A 140 -5.22 0.46 -16.39
N ASP A 141 -5.06 0.02 -17.63
CA ASP A 141 -4.77 -1.37 -18.03
C ASP A 141 -3.27 -1.61 -18.31
N ALA A 142 -2.41 -0.63 -18.03
CA ALA A 142 -0.96 -0.76 -18.18
C ALA A 142 -0.38 -1.91 -17.32
N PRO A 143 0.76 -2.51 -17.74
CA PRO A 143 1.38 -3.59 -17.00
C PRO A 143 1.62 -3.24 -15.52
N LEU A 144 1.28 -4.15 -14.61
CA LEU A 144 1.42 -3.94 -13.18
C LEU A 144 2.90 -3.91 -12.75
N LEU A 145 3.20 -3.07 -11.77
CA LEU A 145 4.47 -3.05 -11.06
C LEU A 145 4.46 -4.17 -10.02
N THR A 146 5.13 -5.27 -10.35
CA THR A 146 5.33 -6.39 -9.41
C THR A 146 6.54 -6.12 -8.51
N TYR A 147 6.59 -6.77 -7.35
CA TYR A 147 7.75 -6.70 -6.47
C TYR A 147 9.02 -7.27 -7.14
N GLU A 148 8.86 -8.26 -8.04
CA GLU A 148 9.95 -8.76 -8.87
C GLU A 148 10.45 -7.70 -9.86
N TYR A 149 9.56 -7.01 -10.56
CA TYR A 149 9.92 -5.91 -11.47
C TYR A 149 10.64 -4.78 -10.73
N TYR A 150 10.16 -4.43 -9.53
CA TYR A 150 10.79 -3.42 -8.67
C TYR A 150 12.26 -3.74 -8.36
N HIS A 151 12.58 -5.00 -8.06
CA HIS A 151 13.95 -5.42 -7.77
C HIS A 151 14.81 -5.63 -9.01
N THR A 152 14.25 -6.23 -10.06
CA THR A 152 15.03 -6.67 -11.24
C THR A 152 15.24 -5.55 -12.26
N VAL A 153 14.26 -4.66 -12.42
CA VAL A 153 14.28 -3.58 -13.42
C VAL A 153 14.60 -2.25 -12.77
N LEU A 154 13.83 -1.84 -11.75
CA LEU A 154 14.04 -0.56 -11.07
C LEU A 154 15.22 -0.57 -10.09
N LYS A 155 15.79 -1.75 -9.80
CA LYS A 155 16.90 -1.94 -8.85
C LYS A 155 16.61 -1.29 -7.49
N GLY A 156 15.34 -1.37 -7.09
CA GLY A 156 14.84 -0.80 -5.86
C GLY A 156 15.46 -1.45 -4.61
N LYS A 157 15.48 -0.69 -3.51
CA LYS A 157 15.91 -1.20 -2.20
C LYS A 157 14.70 -1.43 -1.33
N THR A 158 14.68 -2.51 -0.56
CA THR A 158 13.59 -2.75 0.40
C THR A 158 13.80 -1.89 1.65
N PRO A 159 12.87 -0.99 2.02
CA PRO A 159 12.98 -0.20 3.24
C PRO A 159 12.86 -1.07 4.51
N PRO A 160 13.47 -0.68 5.65
CA PRO A 160 13.41 -1.46 6.90
C PRO A 160 12.00 -1.72 7.43
N LYS A 161 11.03 -0.88 7.07
CA LYS A 161 9.63 -1.00 7.50
C LYS A 161 8.77 -1.89 6.58
N ALA A 162 9.31 -2.42 5.49
CA ALA A 162 8.58 -3.37 4.66
C ALA A 162 8.56 -4.77 5.28
N SER A 163 7.46 -5.50 5.13
CA SER A 163 7.34 -6.88 5.65
C SER A 163 8.31 -7.87 4.98
N SER A 164 8.80 -7.55 3.78
CA SER A 164 9.78 -8.32 3.02
C SER A 164 11.24 -7.93 3.30
N TYR A 165 11.50 -7.06 4.27
CA TYR A 165 12.86 -6.64 4.61
C TYR A 165 13.63 -7.75 5.33
N LEU A 166 14.78 -8.16 4.77
CA LEU A 166 15.68 -9.16 5.37
C LEU A 166 17.03 -8.58 5.87
N GLY A 167 17.25 -7.26 5.78
CA GLY A 167 18.53 -6.63 6.12
C GLY A 167 19.66 -6.94 5.12
N ASN A 168 20.88 -6.46 5.43
CA ASN A 168 22.09 -6.74 4.64
C ASN A 168 22.60 -8.18 4.88
N GLN A 169 21.84 -9.19 4.47
CA GLN A 169 22.29 -10.59 4.41
C GLN A 169 22.84 -10.95 3.04
#